data_AF-A0A087SYX2-F1
#
_entry.id   AF-A0A087SYX2-F1
#
_cell.length_a   1.000
_cell.length_b   1.000
_cell.length_c   1.000
_cell.angle_alpha   90.00
_cell.angle_beta   90.00
_cell.angle_gamma   90.00
#
_symmetry.space_group_name_H-M   'P 1'
#
loop_
_entity.id
_entity.type
_entity.pdbx_description
1 polymer ?
#
loop_
_entity_poly.entity_id
_entity_poly.type
_entity_poly.pdbx_seq_one_letter_code
_entity_poly.pdbx_strand_id
1 'polypeptide(L)' 'MCQDLPGLGTINCLCRSGYEGPACNITINPCTSGENPCFGGATCKPLQQGRYKCICPPGLTGPTCELNIDDCAEQPCLLG' A
#
# COMPACT_ATOMS: atom_id res chain seq x y z
N MET A 1 -12.22 2.89 -18.94
CA MET A 1 -13.26 3.26 -19.92
C MET A 1 -13.67 4.68 -19.59
N CYS A 2 -13.52 5.64 -20.50
CA CYS A 2 -13.97 7.00 -20.20
C CYS A 2 -15.48 7.03 -20.41
N GLN A 3 -16.23 7.08 -19.31
CA GLN A 3 -17.67 7.32 -19.36
C GLN A 3 -17.89 8.76 -18.94
N ASP A 4 -18.60 9.52 -19.77
CA ASP A 4 -19.14 10.81 -19.40
C ASP A 4 -20.04 10.62 -18.17
N LEU A 5 -19.66 11.17 -17.01
CA LEU A 5 -20.59 11.29 -15.89
C LEU A 5 -21.52 12.47 -16.20
N PRO A 6 -22.82 12.25 -16.49
CA PRO A 6 -23.73 13.35 -16.79
C PRO A 6 -23.96 14.17 -15.51
N GLY A 7 -23.49 15.42 -15.50
CA GLY A 7 -23.87 16.41 -14.48
C GLY A 7 -22.76 17.31 -13.90
N LEU A 8 -21.48 17.04 -14.14
CA LEU A 8 -20.38 17.83 -13.53
C LEU A 8 -19.46 18.58 -14.50
N GLY A 9 -19.60 18.41 -15.83
CA GLY A 9 -18.74 19.10 -16.81
C GLY A 9 -17.26 18.67 -16.80
N THR A 10 -16.91 17.64 -16.02
CA THR A 10 -15.58 17.02 -15.98
C THR A 10 -15.66 15.62 -16.57
N ILE A 11 -14.93 15.37 -17.67
CA ILE A 11 -14.69 14.02 -18.19
C ILE A 11 -13.85 13.30 -17.13
N ASN A 12 -14.49 12.43 -16.35
CA ASN A 12 -13.79 11.61 -15.38
C ASN A 12 -13.66 10.20 -15.98
N CYS A 13 -12.46 9.85 -16.43
CA CYS A 13 -12.24 8.50 -16.95
C CYS A 13 -12.32 7.51 -15.78
N LEU A 14 -13.13 6.45 -15.92
CA LEU A 14 -13.11 5.33 -14.99
C LEU A 14 -11.80 4.58 -15.22
N CYS A 15 -10.84 4.85 -14.35
CA CYS A 15 -9.52 4.24 -14.39
C CYS A 15 -9.57 2.80 -13.92
N ARG A 16 -8.70 1.97 -14.51
CA ARG A 16 -8.51 0.60 -14.05
C ARG A 16 -7.87 0.66 -12.65
N SER A 17 -8.14 -0.32 -11.79
CA SER A 17 -7.58 -0.36 -10.44
C SER A 17 -6.06 -0.16 -10.47
N GLY A 18 -5.56 0.77 -9.65
CA GLY A 18 -4.15 1.17 -9.62
C GLY A 18 -3.76 2.34 -10.53
N TYR A 19 -4.72 2.98 -11.22
CA TYR A 19 -4.49 4.16 -12.04
C TYR A 19 -5.43 5.31 -11.69
N GLU A 20 -4.95 6.53 -11.86
CA GLU A 20 -5.67 7.78 -11.58
C GLU A 20 -5.33 8.87 -12.62
N GLY A 21 -5.92 10.05 -12.42
CA GLY A 21 -5.76 11.21 -13.29
C GLY A 21 -6.77 11.26 -14.45
N PRO A 22 -6.88 12.41 -15.11
CA PRO A 22 -7.91 12.67 -16.13
C PRO A 22 -7.83 11.74 -17.35
N ALA A 23 -6.64 11.20 -17.63
CA ALA A 23 -6.40 10.24 -18.71
C ALA A 23 -6.05 8.83 -18.20
N CYS A 24 -6.16 8.56 -16.89
CA CYS A 24 -5.73 7.29 -16.29
C CYS A 24 -4.27 6.90 -16.58
N ASN A 25 -3.39 7.88 -16.80
CA ASN A 25 -1.97 7.64 -17.07
C ASN A 25 -1.11 7.66 -15.80
N ILE A 26 -1.69 8.11 -14.68
CA ILE A 26 -0.98 8.22 -13.40
C ILE A 26 -1.19 6.89 -12.69
N THR A 27 -0.11 6.30 -12.19
CA THR A 27 -0.23 5.10 -11.36
C THR A 27 -0.49 5.54 -9.93
N ILE A 28 -1.57 5.04 -9.33
CA ILE A 28 -1.88 5.31 -7.92
C ILE A 28 -0.70 4.84 -7.10
N ASN A 29 -0.17 5.72 -6.25
CA ASN A 29 0.85 5.35 -5.30
C ASN A 29 0.21 5.07 -3.93
N PRO A 30 0.05 3.79 -3.53
CA PRO A 30 -0.59 3.42 -2.27
C PRO A 30 0.13 4.02 -1.05
N CYS A 31 1.43 4.30 -1.17
CA CYS A 31 2.23 4.88 -0.10
C CYS A 31 1.92 6.37 0.15
N THR A 32 1.36 7.09 -0.83
CA THR A 32 1.10 8.54 -0.74
C THR A 32 -0.38 8.90 -0.93
N SER A 33 -1.23 7.96 -1.33
CA SER A 33 -2.65 8.18 -1.59
C SER A 33 -3.51 8.39 -0.33
N GLY A 34 -2.90 8.50 0.85
CA GLY A 34 -3.54 8.90 2.10
C GLY A 34 -3.50 7.83 3.20
N GLU A 35 -3.45 6.55 2.83
CA GLU A 35 -3.36 5.43 3.78
C GLU A 35 -2.09 4.64 3.49
N ASN A 36 -1.01 4.91 4.24
CA ASN A 36 0.21 4.11 4.12
C ASN A 36 -0.13 2.67 4.54
N PRO A 37 -0.06 1.68 3.64
CA PRO A 37 -0.46 0.32 3.96
C PRO A 37 0.53 -0.38 4.90
N CYS A 38 1.73 0.18 5.10
CA CYS A 38 2.78 -0.43 5.91
C CYS A 38 2.71 0.04 7.38
N PHE A 39 2.80 -0.90 8.32
CA PHE A 39 2.70 -0.64 9.76
C PHE A 39 4.06 -0.58 10.45
N GLY A 40 4.09 -0.13 11.71
CA GLY A 40 5.23 -0.28 12.60
C GLY A 40 6.53 0.39 12.15
N GLY A 41 6.44 1.51 11.42
CA GLY A 41 7.62 2.21 10.90
C GLY A 41 8.25 1.57 9.65
N ALA A 42 7.56 0.62 9.02
CA ALA A 42 7.99 0.02 7.77
C ALA A 42 8.02 1.03 6.61
N THR A 43 8.98 0.84 5.71
CA THR A 43 9.15 1.71 4.53
C THR A 43 8.28 1.20 3.38
N CYS A 44 7.30 2.00 2.96
CA CYS A 44 6.48 1.70 1.79
C CYS A 44 7.24 2.03 0.49
N LYS A 45 7.32 1.03 -0.40
CA LYS A 45 7.88 1.18 -1.76
C LYS A 45 6.75 1.01 -2.77
N PRO A 46 6.40 2.03 -3.56
CA PRO A 46 5.47 1.86 -4.67
C PRO A 46 6.08 0.95 -5.73
N LEU A 47 5.22 0.15 -6.35
CA LEU A 47 5.52 -0.72 -7.48
C LEU A 47 4.62 -0.35 -8.67
N GLN A 48 4.88 -0.95 -9.82
CA GLN A 48 4.10 -0.74 -11.04
C GLN A 48 2.64 -1.17 -10.85
N GLN A 49 1.73 -0.57 -11.60
CA GLN A 49 0.29 -0.93 -11.64
C GLN A 49 -0.44 -0.78 -10.28
N GLY A 50 -0.05 0.22 -9.48
CA GLY A 50 -0.67 0.47 -8.17
C GLY A 50 -0.35 -0.57 -7.11
N ARG A 51 0.65 -1.42 -7.37
CA ARG A 51 1.18 -2.34 -6.36
C ARG A 51 2.10 -1.59 -5.41
N TYR A 52 2.36 -2.20 -4.26
CA TYR A 52 3.33 -1.70 -3.29
C TYR A 52 4.05 -2.87 -2.63
N LYS A 53 5.16 -2.57 -1.98
CA LYS A 53 5.88 -3.49 -1.11
C LYS A 53 6.28 -2.77 0.17
N CYS A 54 5.99 -3.37 1.31
CA CYS A 54 6.47 -2.89 2.60
C CYS A 54 7.84 -3.51 2.89
N ILE A 55 8.80 -2.67 3.26
CA ILE A 55 10.09 -3.10 3.80
C ILE A 55 9.97 -3.05 5.31
N CYS A 56 9.86 -4.22 5.93
CA CYS A 56 9.69 -4.35 7.37
C CYS A 56 11.02 -4.12 8.10
N PRO A 57 11.02 -3.40 9.23
CA PRO A 57 12.15 -3.38 10.13
C PRO A 57 12.37 -4.75 10.79
N PRO A 58 13.54 -4.99 11.39
CA PRO A 58 13.79 -6.17 12.20
C PRO A 58 12.71 -6.31 13.29
N GLY A 59 12.21 -7.53 13.52
CA GLY A 59 11.12 -7.77 14.47
C GLY A 59 9.71 -7.62 13.89
N LEU A 60 9.55 -7.21 12.62
CA LEU A 60 8.25 -7.18 11.93
C LEU A 60 8.26 -8.06 10.66
N THR A 61 7.12 -8.68 10.37
CA THR A 61 6.88 -9.53 9.22
C THR A 61 5.43 -9.41 8.73
N GLY A 62 5.11 -10.10 7.64
CA GLY A 62 3.81 -10.02 6.97
C GLY A 62 3.80 -9.10 5.74
N PRO A 63 2.72 -9.15 4.94
CA PRO A 63 2.59 -8.35 3.72
C PRO A 63 2.60 -6.85 3.97
N THR A 64 2.17 -6.40 5.15
CA THR A 64 2.14 -4.98 5.54
C THR A 64 3.00 -4.69 6.77
N CYS A 65 3.85 -5.63 7.18
CA CYS A 65 4.64 -5.54 8.41
C CYS A 65 3.75 -5.39 9.66
N GLU A 66 2.57 -6.02 9.61
CA GLU A 66 1.57 -5.99 10.67
C GLU A 66 1.84 -7.02 11.77
N LEU A 67 2.66 -8.04 11.48
CA LEU A 67 2.99 -9.10 12.42
C LEU A 67 4.31 -8.79 13.11
N ASN A 68 4.32 -8.76 14.44
CA ASN A 68 5.58 -8.81 15.17
C ASN A 68 6.15 -10.22 15.09
N ILE A 69 7.41 -10.32 14.68
CA ILE A 69 8.23 -11.50 14.90
C ILE A 69 8.44 -11.53 16.40
N ASP A 70 7.72 -12.42 17.08
CA ASP A 70 7.94 -12.66 18.49
C ASP A 70 9.28 -13.39 18.63
N ASP A 71 10.35 -12.62 18.85
CA ASP A 71 11.68 -13.18 19.11
C ASP A 71 11.67 -14.10 20.35
N CYS A 72 10.62 -14.03 21.19
CA CYS A 72 10.38 -14.96 22.31
C CYS A 72 9.72 -16.29 21.90
N ALA A 73 9.33 -16.48 20.63
CA ALA A 73 8.80 -17.77 20.15
C ALA A 73 9.94 -18.75 19.78
N GLU A 74 11.07 -18.23 19.31
CA GLU A 74 12.26 -19.02 18.96
C GLU A 74 13.29 -19.10 20.09
N GLN A 75 13.18 -18.24 21.11
CA GLN A 75 13.90 -18.40 22.37
C GLN A 75 12.88 -18.70 23.47
N PRO A 76 12.80 -19.95 23.99
CA PRO A 76 12.02 -20.19 25.20
C PRO A 76 12.53 -19.17 26.21
N CYS A 77 11.60 -18.40 26.78
CA CYS A 77 11.87 -17.42 27.83
C CYS A 77 12.56 -18.14 29.00
N LEU A 78 13.87 -18.35 28.87
CA LEU A 78 14.77 -18.88 29.87
C LEU A 78 15.25 -17.63 30.57
N LEU A 79 14.60 -17.34 31.70
CA LEU A 79 15.00 -16.51 32.83
C LEU A 79 13.68 -16.25 33.59
N GLY A 80 13.41 -16.78 34.79
CA GLY A 80 14.21 -17.49 35.78
C GLY A 80 13.39 -17.50 37.07
#